data_AF-A0AAW7AJP6-F1
#
_entry.id   AF-A0AAW7AJP6-F1
#
_cell.length_a   1.000
_cell.length_b   1.000
_cell.length_c   1.000
_cell.angle_alpha   90.00
_cell.angle_beta   90.00
_cell.angle_gamma   90.00
#
_symmetry.space_group_name_H-M   'P 1'
#
loop_
_entity.id
_entity.type
_entity.pdbx_description
1 polymer ?
#
loop_
_entity_poly.entity_id
_entity_poly.type
_entity_poly.pdbx_seq_one_letter_code
_entity_poly.pdbx_strand_id
1 'polypeptide(L)'
;MASTGLRPPEPFSKAHVVIERYSVGSPDNDGLQGGAKFLIDSLTTPRLLNQKKADAKRVVRNKRGLGFIVDDAPQHAKIEVIGIKCKRAEQRTVVTIREVVG
;
A
#
# COMPACT_ATOMS: atom_id res chain seq x y z
N MET A 1 -8.80 13.69 -6.28
CA MET A 1 -9.74 12.60 -6.61
C MET A 1 -9.14 11.30 -6.12
N ALA A 2 -9.77 10.64 -5.14
CA ALA A 2 -9.52 9.23 -4.89
C ALA A 2 -10.12 8.43 -6.05
N SER A 3 -9.59 7.24 -6.32
CA SER A 3 -9.97 6.33 -7.42
C SER A 3 -11.39 5.73 -7.28
N THR A 4 -12.37 6.52 -6.85
CA THR A 4 -13.75 6.09 -6.67
C THR A 4 -14.30 5.62 -8.02
N GLY A 5 -14.41 4.30 -8.20
CA GLY A 5 -14.92 3.67 -9.42
C GLY A 5 -13.87 3.19 -10.43
N LEU A 6 -12.57 3.41 -10.19
CA LEU A 6 -11.48 2.94 -11.04
C LEU A 6 -10.58 1.98 -10.26
N ARG A 7 -11.03 0.74 -10.09
CA ARG A 7 -10.18 -0.36 -9.59
C ARG A 7 -9.84 -1.29 -10.74
N PRO A 8 -8.65 -1.91 -10.73
CA PRO A 8 -8.39 -3.00 -11.65
C PRO A 8 -9.42 -4.12 -11.40
N PRO A 9 -9.84 -4.86 -12.44
CA PRO A 9 -10.82 -5.94 -12.31
C PRO A 9 -10.33 -7.04 -11.37
N GLU A 10 -9.02 -7.26 -11.33
CA GLU A 10 -8.33 -8.16 -10.40
C GLU A 10 -7.11 -7.45 -9.80
N PRO A 11 -6.69 -7.78 -8.57
CA PRO A 11 -5.48 -7.23 -7.98
C PRO A 11 -4.25 -7.60 -8.82
N PHE A 12 -3.31 -6.66 -8.98
CA PHE A 12 -2.07 -6.94 -9.68
C PHE A 12 -1.27 -8.02 -8.97
N SER A 13 -0.87 -9.05 -9.72
CA SER A 13 -0.05 -10.16 -9.23
C SER A 13 1.37 -9.70 -8.88
N LYS A 14 1.90 -8.75 -9.66
CA LYS A 14 3.17 -8.06 -9.46
C LYS A 14 3.05 -6.57 -9.79
N ALA A 15 3.50 -5.69 -8.91
CA ALA A 15 3.40 -4.25 -9.10
C ALA A 15 4.65 -3.48 -8.63
N HIS A 16 4.88 -2.31 -9.23
CA HIS A 16 5.75 -1.27 -8.71
C HIS A 16 4.88 -0.18 -8.08
N VAL A 17 5.02 0.02 -6.77
CA VAL A 17 4.28 1.00 -5.99
C VAL A 17 5.23 2.11 -5.58
N VAL A 18 4.90 3.34 -5.97
CA VAL A 18 5.64 4.54 -5.57
C VAL A 18 4.72 5.40 -4.71
N ILE A 19 5.15 5.68 -3.48
CA ILE A 19 4.45 6.52 -2.52
C ILE A 19 5.24 7.81 -2.36
N GLU A 20 4.70 8.91 -2.87
CA GLU A 20 5.28 10.23 -2.74
C GLU A 20 4.57 10.99 -1.64
N ARG A 21 5.30 11.37 -0.58
CA ARG A 21 4.75 12.09 0.57
C ARG A 21 5.24 13.52 0.56
N TYR A 22 4.34 14.44 0.21
CA TYR A 22 4.59 15.87 0.17
C TYR A 22 4.36 16.48 1.55
N SER A 23 5.40 17.03 2.16
CA SER A 23 5.36 17.66 3.49
C SER A 23 6.12 18.97 3.55
N VAL A 24 5.75 19.87 4.48
CA VAL A 24 6.42 21.18 4.64
C VAL A 24 7.81 21.03 5.26
N GLY A 25 7.93 20.12 6.23
CA GLY A 25 9.20 19.68 6.81
C GLY A 25 9.75 18.45 6.10
N SER A 26 11.02 18.13 6.37
CA SER A 26 11.59 16.84 6.01
C SER A 26 11.10 15.79 7.03
N PRO A 27 10.37 14.75 6.61
CA PRO A 27 10.03 13.65 7.50
C PRO A 27 11.31 12.88 7.85
N ASP A 28 11.44 12.45 9.09
CA ASP A 28 12.44 11.44 9.46
C ASP A 28 12.08 10.09 8.82
N ASN A 29 13.04 9.16 8.82
CA ASN A 29 12.83 7.84 8.21
C ASN A 29 11.64 7.09 8.83
N ASP A 30 11.40 7.25 10.13
CA ASP A 30 10.28 6.60 10.82
C ASP A 30 8.94 7.22 10.42
N GLY A 31 8.86 8.56 10.34
CA GLY A 31 7.69 9.26 9.85
C GLY A 31 7.39 8.95 8.38
N LEU A 32 8.42 8.69 7.56
CA LEU A 32 8.29 8.38 6.14
C LEU A 32 7.92 6.91 5.91
N GLN A 33 8.76 5.97 6.35
CA GLN A 33 8.60 4.52 6.15
C GLN A 33 7.57 3.91 7.10
N GLY A 34 7.69 4.20 8.41
CA GLY A 34 6.73 3.72 9.41
C GLY A 34 5.32 4.27 9.15
N GLY A 35 5.23 5.54 8.75
CA GLY A 35 3.97 6.17 8.35
C GLY A 35 3.33 5.57 7.09
N ALA A 36 4.11 4.93 6.20
CA ALA A 36 3.58 4.31 4.99
C ALA A 36 2.95 2.92 5.24
N LYS A 37 3.24 2.27 6.37
CA LYS A 37 2.78 0.90 6.66
C LYS A 37 1.27 0.70 6.48
N PHE A 38 0.46 1.55 7.12
CA PHE A 38 -1.00 1.44 7.04
C PHE A 38 -1.54 1.75 5.64
N LEU A 39 -0.87 2.63 4.90
CA LEU A 39 -1.20 2.91 3.51
C LEU A 39 -0.93 1.67 2.65
N ILE A 40 0.24 1.06 2.78
CA ILE A 40 0.60 -0.18 2.08
C ILE A 40 -0.41 -1.30 2.39
N ASP A 41 -0.73 -1.53 3.68
CA ASP A 41 -1.72 -2.52 4.08
C ASP A 41 -3.08 -2.29 3.41
N SER A 42 -3.46 -1.02 3.22
CA SER A 42 -4.70 -0.65 2.52
C SER A 42 -4.68 -0.93 1.02
N LEU A 43 -3.52 -1.08 0.39
CA LEU A 43 -3.42 -1.41 -1.05
C LEU A 43 -3.58 -2.91 -1.32
N THR A 44 -3.22 -3.75 -0.34
CA THR A 44 -3.23 -5.21 -0.48
C THR A 44 -4.63 -5.82 -0.50
N THR A 45 -4.70 -7.10 -0.88
CA THR A 45 -5.95 -7.87 -0.94
C THR A 45 -6.22 -8.56 0.41
N PRO A 46 -7.44 -8.47 0.99
CA PRO A 46 -7.79 -9.22 2.18
C PRO A 46 -7.61 -10.73 2.00
N ARG A 47 -6.88 -11.38 2.91
CA ARG A 47 -6.57 -12.82 2.81
C ARG A 47 -6.78 -13.54 4.14
N LEU A 48 -7.43 -14.70 4.08
CA LEU A 48 -7.50 -15.62 5.22
C LEU A 48 -6.12 -16.21 5.50
N LEU A 49 -5.67 -16.09 6.74
CA LEU A 49 -4.42 -16.69 7.19
C LEU A 49 -4.63 -18.16 7.54
N ASN A 50 -3.63 -18.98 7.23
CA ASN A 50 -3.60 -20.39 7.62
C ASN A 50 -3.61 -20.50 9.15
N GLN A 51 -4.47 -21.37 9.65
CA GLN A 51 -4.60 -21.59 11.07
C GLN A 51 -3.57 -22.63 11.53
N LYS A 52 -2.89 -22.36 12.66
CA LYS A 52 -1.97 -23.33 13.26
C LYS A 52 -2.69 -24.44 14.03
N LYS A 53 -3.93 -24.19 14.47
CA LYS A 53 -4.78 -25.15 15.20
C LYS A 53 -6.16 -25.20 14.56
N ALA A 54 -6.79 -26.37 14.58
CA ALA A 54 -8.08 -26.62 13.93
C ALA A 54 -9.23 -25.80 14.54
N ASP A 55 -9.13 -25.45 15.82
CA ASP A 55 -10.11 -24.73 16.62
C ASP A 55 -9.82 -23.22 16.74
N ALA A 56 -8.70 -22.74 16.20
CA ALA A 56 -8.34 -21.34 16.29
C ALA A 56 -9.37 -20.45 15.57
N LYS A 57 -9.44 -19.17 15.97
CA LYS A 57 -10.23 -18.18 15.24
C LYS A 57 -9.60 -17.87 13.88
N ARG A 58 -10.40 -17.76 12.82
CA ARG A 58 -9.91 -17.34 11.49
C ARG A 58 -9.54 -15.86 11.54
N VAL A 59 -8.31 -15.56 11.12
CA VAL A 59 -7.80 -14.19 11.02
C VAL A 59 -7.71 -13.80 9.55
N VAL A 60 -8.25 -12.64 9.22
CA VAL A 60 -8.13 -12.03 7.89
C VAL A 60 -7.03 -10.97 7.95
N ARG A 61 -5.93 -11.19 7.24
CA ARG A 61 -4.91 -10.17 7.01
C ARG A 61 -5.51 -9.07 6.14
N ASN A 62 -5.22 -7.80 6.50
CA ASN A 62 -5.61 -6.62 5.73
C ASN A 62 -7.11 -6.61 5.36
N LYS A 63 -7.96 -6.88 6.36
CA LYS A 63 -9.43 -7.00 6.21
C LYS A 63 -10.11 -5.83 5.47
N ARG A 64 -9.50 -4.64 5.50
CA ARG A 64 -9.99 -3.41 4.83
C ARG A 64 -9.17 -3.01 3.60
N GLY A 65 -8.33 -3.92 3.11
CA GLY A 65 -7.54 -3.73 1.90
C GLY A 65 -8.43 -3.46 0.69
N LEU A 66 -7.97 -2.59 -0.19
CA LEU A 66 -8.69 -2.12 -1.38
C LEU A 66 -8.51 -3.07 -2.57
N GLY A 67 -7.54 -4.00 -2.50
CA GLY A 67 -7.31 -5.02 -3.52
C GLY A 67 -6.68 -4.49 -4.80
N PHE A 68 -5.75 -3.54 -4.70
CA PHE A 68 -4.97 -3.10 -5.87
C PHE A 68 -3.82 -4.05 -6.20
N ILE A 69 -3.22 -4.63 -5.17
CA ILE A 69 -2.14 -5.62 -5.29
C ILE A 69 -2.46 -6.86 -4.44
N VAL A 70 -1.90 -8.01 -4.81
CA VAL A 70 -2.13 -9.26 -4.07
C VAL A 70 -1.60 -9.18 -2.64
N ASP A 71 -0.34 -8.80 -2.44
CA ASP A 71 0.34 -8.70 -1.14
C ASP A 71 1.52 -7.71 -1.24
N ASP A 72 2.12 -7.34 -0.11
CA ASP A 72 3.26 -6.42 -0.02
C ASP A 72 4.63 -7.14 0.01
N ALA A 73 4.64 -8.47 -0.01
CA ALA A 73 5.87 -9.25 -0.11
C ALA A 73 6.66 -8.93 -1.40
N PRO A 74 8.01 -9.01 -1.39
CA PRO A 74 8.86 -8.61 -2.52
C PRO A 74 8.56 -9.31 -3.86
N GLN A 75 7.97 -10.51 -3.80
CA GLN A 75 7.53 -11.27 -4.98
C GLN A 75 6.30 -10.65 -5.69
N HIS A 76 5.49 -9.88 -4.95
CA HIS A 76 4.25 -9.25 -5.41
C HIS A 76 4.40 -7.73 -5.59
N ALA A 77 5.28 -7.08 -4.82
CA ALA A 77 5.43 -5.64 -4.90
C ALA A 77 6.88 -5.18 -4.71
N LYS A 78 7.32 -4.27 -5.57
CA LYS A 78 8.43 -3.36 -5.26
C LYS A 78 7.83 -2.06 -4.74
N ILE A 79 8.12 -1.69 -3.51
CA ILE A 79 7.56 -0.49 -2.87
C ILE A 79 8.67 0.53 -2.62
N GLU A 80 8.46 1.74 -3.12
CA GLU A 80 9.34 2.89 -2.91
C GLU A 80 8.57 3.99 -2.19
N VAL A 81 9.15 4.54 -1.13
CA VAL A 81 8.56 5.65 -0.37
C VAL A 81 9.51 6.83 -0.43
N ILE A 82 9.02 7.94 -0.97
CA ILE A 82 9.81 9.14 -1.30
C ILE A 82 9.24 10.33 -0.52
N GLY A 83 10.09 10.98 0.26
CA GLY A 83 9.75 12.24 0.92
C GLY A 83 10.00 13.42 -0.01
N ILE A 84 9.02 14.30 -0.19
CA ILE A 84 9.11 15.48 -1.06
C ILE A 84 8.79 16.72 -0.23
N LYS A 85 9.72 17.69 -0.20
CA LYS A 85 9.47 18.98 0.46
C LYS A 85 8.51 19.83 -0.38
N CYS A 86 7.51 20.43 0.24
CA CYS A 86 6.48 21.25 -0.44
C CYS A 86 6.03 22.46 0.40
N LYS A 87 5.16 23.32 -0.16
CA LYS A 87 4.50 24.39 0.60
C LYS A 87 3.30 23.84 1.40
N ARG A 88 2.86 24.58 2.43
CA ARG A 88 1.76 24.15 3.32
C ARG A 88 0.46 23.76 2.60
N ALA A 89 0.13 24.48 1.53
CA ALA A 89 -1.07 24.22 0.72
C ALA A 89 -0.92 23.05 -0.28
N GLU A 90 0.28 22.47 -0.41
CA GLU A 90 0.59 21.42 -1.39
C GLU A 90 0.72 20.02 -0.76
N GLN A 91 0.56 19.92 0.56
CA GLN A 91 0.69 18.66 1.30
C GLN A 91 -0.31 17.63 0.80
N ARG A 92 0.23 16.48 0.39
CA ARG A 92 -0.55 15.36 -0.16
C ARG A 92 0.27 14.09 -0.12
N THR A 93 -0.42 12.96 -0.27
CA THR A 93 0.23 11.68 -0.59
C THR A 93 -0.24 11.27 -1.97
N VAL A 94 0.71 10.99 -2.86
CA VAL A 94 0.43 10.45 -4.19
C VAL A 94 0.89 9.00 -4.19
N VAL A 95 -0.01 8.10 -4.57
CA VAL A 95 0.28 6.67 -4.70
C VAL A 95 0.15 6.32 -6.16
N THR A 96 1.25 5.93 -6.77
CA THR A 96 1.29 5.44 -8.14
C THR A 96 1.51 3.93 -8.10
N ILE A 97 0.58 3.17 -8.67
CA ILE A 97 0.65 1.71 -8.77
C ILE A 97 0.76 1.35 -10.24
N ARG A 98 1.84 0.67 -10.62
CA ARG A 98 2.06 0.18 -11.98
C ARG A 98 2.11 -1.34 -11.97
N GLU A 99 1.29 -1.98 -12.79
CA GLU A 99 1.41 -3.42 -13.02
C GLU A 99 2.73 -3.73 -13.71
N VAL A 100 3.42 -4.78 -13.26
CA VAL A 100 4.62 -5.29 -13.91
C VAL A 100 4.21 -6.50 -14.74
N VAL A 101 3.96 -6.27 -16.02
CA VAL A 101 3.66 -7.32 -17.00
C VAL A 101 4.99 -7.94 -17.45
N GLY A 102 5.09 -9.26 -17.34
CA GLY A 102 6.21 -10.06 -17.81
C GLY A 102 5.76 -11.05 -18.86
#